data_AF-A0A2W6X3I9-F1
#
_entry.id   AF-A0A2W6X3I9-F1
#
_cell.length_a   1.000
_cell.length_b   1.000
_cell.length_c   1.000
_cell.angle_alpha   90.00
_cell.angle_beta   90.00
_cell.angle_gamma   90.00
#
_symmetry.space_group_name_H-M   'P 1'
#
loop_
_entity.id
_entity.type
_entity.pdbx_description
1 polymer ?
#
loop_
_entity_poly.entity_id
_entity_poly.type
_entity_poly.pdbx_seq_one_letter_code
_entity_poly.pdbx_strand_id
1 'polypeptide(L)'
;MSDAFMAALLEPLPEREEAVDSQKYIRSLARDEGRAWRRQWEHAKGEVKAWSDILSSVRVLRRGASGDMFRGREGVVQMMLMHAIAEMMLVPAPTLADLRFKRRWLRPFLFGKVKTYLRAIEADAERLGECRDGEAGSVELPTN
;
A
#
# COMPACT_ATOMS: atom_id res chain seq x y z
N MET A 1 -24.11 -2.62 40.09
CA MET A 1 -24.08 -1.89 38.81
C MET A 1 -24.87 -0.61 39.07
N SER A 2 -24.26 0.58 39.01
CA SER A 2 -24.88 1.80 39.54
C SER A 2 -25.90 2.41 38.58
N ASP A 3 -26.97 2.99 39.11
CA ASP A 3 -28.00 3.67 38.30
C ASP A 3 -27.42 4.83 37.48
N ALA A 4 -26.33 5.44 37.95
CA ALA A 4 -25.58 6.45 37.21
C ALA A 4 -24.92 5.91 35.93
N PHE A 5 -24.48 4.65 35.93
CA PHE A 5 -23.91 4.00 34.74
C PHE A 5 -24.99 3.69 33.70
N MET A 6 -26.17 3.23 34.15
CA MET A 6 -27.31 2.99 33.27
C MET A 6 -27.88 4.29 32.72
N ALA A 7 -27.90 5.36 33.51
CA ALA A 7 -28.32 6.68 33.07
C ALA A 7 -27.38 7.26 32.00
N ALA A 8 -26.06 7.09 32.15
CA ALA A 8 -25.08 7.53 31.15
C ALA A 8 -25.16 6.75 29.84
N LEU A 9 -25.57 5.47 29.87
CA LEU A 9 -25.79 4.65 28.67
C LEU A 9 -27.08 5.02 27.91
N LEU A 10 -28.06 5.58 28.63
CA LEU A 10 -29.36 6.01 28.10
C LEU A 10 -29.39 7.51 27.83
N GLU A 11 -28.32 8.23 28.15
CA GLU A 11 -28.18 9.65 27.87
C GLU A 11 -28.15 9.83 26.34
N PRO A 12 -29.06 10.65 25.78
CA PRO A 12 -29.09 10.86 24.35
C PRO A 12 -27.72 11.38 23.90
N LEU A 13 -27.17 10.78 22.83
CA LEU A 13 -25.94 11.25 22.20
C LEU A 13 -26.06 12.77 21.99
N PRO A 14 -25.05 13.56 22.40
CA PRO A 14 -25.14 15.00 22.40
C PRO A 14 -25.54 15.52 21.01
N GLU A 15 -26.58 16.36 20.95
CA GLU A 15 -27.21 16.91 19.73
C GLU A 15 -26.27 17.74 18.82
N ARG A 16 -24.97 17.80 19.16
CA ARG A 16 -23.92 18.51 18.42
C ARG A 16 -22.90 17.57 17.80
N GLU A 17 -23.35 16.42 17.32
CA GLU A 17 -22.63 15.73 16.26
C GLU A 17 -22.96 16.47 14.96
N GLU A 18 -21.93 17.02 14.29
CA GLU A 18 -22.07 17.40 12.88
C GLU A 18 -22.75 16.22 12.18
N ALA A 19 -23.86 16.45 11.47
CA ALA A 19 -24.56 15.38 10.78
C ALA A 19 -23.51 14.54 10.04
N VAL A 20 -23.49 13.24 10.33
CA VAL A 20 -22.51 12.28 9.77
C VAL A 20 -22.54 12.33 8.23
N ASP A 21 -23.66 12.77 7.68
CA ASP A 21 -23.90 12.92 6.24
C ASP A 21 -23.54 14.31 5.69
N SER A 22 -23.06 15.22 6.55
CA SER A 22 -22.66 16.55 6.13
C SER A 22 -21.44 16.46 5.21
N GLN A 23 -21.46 17.23 4.13
CA GLN A 23 -20.36 17.25 3.17
C GLN A 23 -19.02 17.63 3.83
N LYS A 24 -19.07 18.39 4.94
CA LYS A 24 -17.88 18.75 5.73
C LYS A 24 -17.31 17.55 6.47
N TYR A 25 -18.15 16.74 7.12
CA TYR A 25 -17.74 15.52 7.81
C TYR A 25 -17.17 14.47 6.85
N ILE A 26 -17.82 14.25 5.70
CA ILE A 26 -17.33 13.33 4.67
C ILE A 26 -15.94 13.76 4.17
N ARG A 27 -15.74 15.07 3.96
CA ARG A 27 -14.43 15.62 3.56
C ARG A 27 -13.37 15.48 4.64
N SER A 28 -13.71 15.61 5.93
CA SER A 28 -12.74 15.37 7.01
C SER A 28 -12.37 13.90 7.11
N LEU A 29 -13.34 12.99 7.00
CA LEU A 29 -13.10 11.56 7.02
C LEU A 29 -12.17 11.13 5.87
N ALA A 30 -12.46 11.55 4.64
CA ALA A 30 -11.60 11.26 3.49
C ALA A 30 -10.18 11.81 3.66
N ARG A 31 -10.03 12.98 4.32
CA ARG A 31 -8.71 13.56 4.63
C ARG A 31 -7.97 12.72 5.66
N ASP A 32 -8.65 12.25 6.69
CA ASP A 32 -8.06 11.45 7.77
C ASP A 32 -7.65 10.06 7.28
N GLU A 33 -8.50 9.42 6.49
CA GLU A 33 -8.17 8.18 5.78
C GLU A 33 -6.97 8.38 4.86
N GLY A 34 -6.94 9.46 4.06
CA GLY A 34 -5.80 9.79 3.20
C GLY A 34 -4.50 9.94 3.97
N ARG A 35 -4.54 10.54 5.18
CA ARG A 35 -3.37 10.64 6.07
C ARG A 35 -2.96 9.29 6.66
N ALA A 36 -3.92 8.45 7.04
CA ALA A 36 -3.66 7.10 7.54
C ALA A 36 -2.98 6.25 6.46
N TRP A 37 -3.53 6.24 5.25
CA TRP A 37 -2.95 5.50 4.12
C TRP A 37 -1.56 5.98 3.74
N ARG A 38 -1.31 7.29 3.75
CA ARG A 38 0.04 7.82 3.49
C ARG A 38 1.06 7.35 4.53
N ARG A 39 0.69 7.35 5.82
CA ARG A 39 1.57 6.83 6.89
C ARG A 39 1.84 5.34 6.70
N GLN A 40 0.81 4.57 6.39
CA GLN A 40 0.93 3.14 6.14
C GLN A 40 1.83 2.85 4.93
N TRP A 41 1.73 3.67 3.88
CA TRP A 41 2.58 3.56 2.70
C TRP A 41 4.06 3.79 3.02
N GLU A 42 4.39 4.88 3.72
CA GLU A 42 5.77 5.17 4.09
C GLU A 42 6.37 4.08 4.99
N HIS A 43 5.56 3.53 5.92
CA HIS A 43 5.97 2.41 6.75
C HIS A 43 6.30 1.17 5.89
N ALA A 44 5.36 0.72 5.05
CA ALA A 44 5.55 -0.46 4.21
C ALA A 44 6.72 -0.31 3.23
N LYS A 45 6.89 0.87 2.63
CA LYS A 45 8.02 1.20 1.76
C LYS A 45 9.35 1.17 2.53
N GLY A 46 9.36 1.65 3.77
CA GLY A 46 10.50 1.59 4.68
C GLY A 46 10.91 0.15 5.00
N GLU A 47 9.95 -0.73 5.28
CA GLU A 47 10.21 -2.14 5.55
C GLU A 47 10.80 -2.88 4.33
N VAL A 48 10.23 -2.67 3.13
CA VAL A 48 10.77 -3.24 1.89
C VAL A 48 12.22 -2.82 1.70
N LYS A 49 12.53 -1.53 1.94
CA LYS A 49 13.91 -1.02 1.85
C LYS A 49 14.82 -1.68 2.88
N ALA A 50 14.41 -1.71 4.15
CA ALA A 50 15.20 -2.29 5.24
C ALA A 50 15.54 -3.76 4.97
N TRP A 51 14.56 -4.58 4.60
CA TRP A 51 14.80 -6.00 4.29
C TRP A 51 15.63 -6.20 3.03
N SER A 52 15.48 -5.35 2.02
CA SER A 52 16.33 -5.35 0.82
C SER A 52 17.80 -5.05 1.15
N ASP A 53 18.05 -4.08 2.02
CA ASP A 53 19.40 -3.69 2.44
C ASP A 53 20.05 -4.80 3.29
N ILE A 54 19.29 -5.44 4.18
CA ILE A 54 19.75 -6.61 4.95
C ILE A 54 20.07 -7.77 4.02
N LEU A 55 19.19 -8.09 3.05
CA LEU A 55 19.43 -9.17 2.10
C LEU A 55 20.70 -8.94 1.29
N SER A 56 20.92 -7.69 0.86
CA SER A 56 22.13 -7.29 0.13
C SER A 56 23.38 -7.46 1.00
N SER A 57 23.31 -7.06 2.27
CA SER A 57 24.41 -7.23 3.24
C SER A 57 24.74 -8.71 3.48
N VAL A 58 23.73 -9.56 3.68
CA VAL A 58 23.92 -11.03 3.83
C VAL A 58 24.59 -11.63 2.60
N ARG A 59 24.19 -11.21 1.39
CA ARG A 59 24.80 -11.68 0.14
C ARG A 59 26.25 -11.24 -0.04
N VAL A 60 26.60 -10.02 0.40
CA VAL A 60 27.99 -9.53 0.40
C VAL A 60 28.84 -10.37 1.36
N LEU A 61 28.36 -10.60 2.58
CA LEU A 61 29.06 -11.41 3.58
C LEU A 61 29.26 -12.85 3.10
N ARG A 62 28.27 -13.44 2.42
CA ARG A 62 28.38 -14.77 1.82
C ARG A 62 29.47 -14.85 0.75
N ARG A 63 29.71 -13.80 -0.03
CA ARG A 63 30.78 -13.80 -1.04
C ARG A 63 32.18 -13.84 -0.42
N GLY A 64 32.33 -13.34 0.81
CA GLY A 64 33.60 -13.33 1.54
C GLY A 64 33.83 -14.56 2.43
N ALA A 65 32.85 -15.45 2.58
CA ALA A 65 32.92 -16.60 3.48
C ALA A 65 32.43 -17.89 2.80
N SER A 66 33.28 -18.91 2.77
CA SER A 66 32.89 -20.27 2.34
C SER A 66 32.06 -20.92 3.44
N GLY A 67 30.72 -20.84 3.40
CA GLY A 67 29.92 -21.53 4.41
C GLY A 67 28.42 -21.58 4.17
N ASP A 68 27.87 -22.78 4.33
CA ASP A 68 26.43 -23.09 4.27
C ASP A 68 25.60 -22.32 5.32
N MET A 69 26.22 -21.81 6.40
CA MET A 69 25.54 -21.02 7.44
C MET A 69 24.82 -19.77 6.89
N PHE A 70 25.32 -19.17 5.81
CA PHE A 70 24.69 -17.99 5.20
C PHE A 70 23.50 -18.33 4.32
N ARG A 71 23.40 -19.57 3.82
CA ARG A 71 22.29 -20.00 2.94
C ARG A 71 20.96 -20.04 3.72
N GLY A 72 20.98 -20.50 4.97
CA GLY A 72 19.81 -20.47 5.85
C GLY A 72 19.35 -19.05 6.23
N ARG A 73 20.31 -18.15 6.54
CA ARG A 73 20.00 -16.75 6.85
C ARG A 73 19.48 -15.97 5.65
N GLU A 74 20.03 -16.19 4.47
CA GLU A 74 19.55 -15.57 3.23
C GLU A 74 18.09 -15.96 2.95
N GLY A 75 17.72 -17.22 3.15
CA GLY A 75 16.35 -17.69 2.96
C GLY A 75 15.34 -17.01 3.90
N VAL A 76 15.70 -16.84 5.18
CA VAL A 76 14.84 -16.14 6.16
C VAL A 76 14.65 -14.68 5.78
N VAL A 77 15.74 -13.97 5.46
CA VAL A 77 15.68 -12.56 5.07
C VAL A 77 14.90 -12.39 3.76
N GLN A 78 15.06 -13.32 2.81
CA GLN A 78 14.29 -13.33 1.58
C GLN A 78 12.80 -13.53 1.85
N MET A 79 12.41 -14.42 2.77
CA MET A 79 10.99 -14.55 3.17
C MET A 79 10.44 -13.27 3.80
N MET A 80 11.20 -12.62 4.69
CA MET A 80 10.79 -11.35 5.30
C MET A 80 10.61 -10.24 4.26
N LEU A 81 11.54 -10.13 3.29
CA LEU A 81 11.40 -9.20 2.18
C LEU A 81 10.15 -9.51 1.34
N MET A 82 9.87 -10.78 1.07
CA MET A 82 8.67 -11.17 0.33
C MET A 82 7.39 -10.85 1.11
N HIS A 83 7.40 -10.97 2.43
CA HIS A 83 6.28 -10.56 3.26
C HIS A 83 6.05 -9.04 3.21
N ALA A 84 7.10 -8.25 3.44
CA ALA A 84 7.01 -6.78 3.38
C ALA A 84 6.53 -6.26 2.01
N ILE A 85 7.00 -6.87 0.91
CA ILE A 85 6.52 -6.50 -0.43
C ILE A 85 5.04 -6.86 -0.57
N ALA A 86 4.61 -8.03 -0.11
CA ALA A 86 3.20 -8.44 -0.20
C ALA A 86 2.27 -7.49 0.57
N GLU A 87 2.69 -7.02 1.75
CA GLU A 87 1.94 -6.02 2.52
C GLU A 87 1.89 -4.67 1.80
N MET A 88 3.03 -4.19 1.31
CA MET A 88 3.09 -2.98 0.48
C MET A 88 2.18 -3.06 -0.76
N MET A 89 2.03 -4.24 -1.37
CA MET A 89 1.13 -4.42 -2.52
C MET A 89 -0.34 -4.12 -2.19
N LEU A 90 -0.75 -4.25 -0.93
CA LEU A 90 -2.11 -4.00 -0.48
C LEU A 90 -2.35 -2.55 -0.03
N VAL A 91 -1.29 -1.77 0.17
CA VAL A 91 -1.40 -0.36 0.51
C VAL A 91 -1.56 0.48 -0.78
N PRO A 92 -2.56 1.39 -0.85
CA PRO A 92 -2.73 2.26 -2.02
C PRO A 92 -1.51 3.17 -2.23
N ALA A 93 -0.97 3.22 -3.45
CA ALA A 93 0.17 4.09 -3.76
C ALA A 93 -0.24 5.58 -3.74
N PRO A 94 0.36 6.46 -2.93
CA PRO A 94 -0.10 7.84 -2.81
C PRO A 94 0.20 8.68 -4.06
N THR A 95 1.18 8.28 -4.88
CA THR A 95 1.61 9.00 -6.09
C THR A 95 1.94 8.04 -7.24
N LEU A 96 2.03 8.58 -8.47
CA LEU A 96 2.48 7.81 -9.64
C LEU A 96 3.91 7.28 -9.49
N ALA A 97 4.80 8.00 -8.79
CA ALA A 97 6.16 7.53 -8.53
C ALA A 97 6.15 6.30 -7.60
N ASP A 98 5.26 6.30 -6.61
CA ASP A 98 5.05 5.19 -5.69
C ASP A 98 4.40 3.98 -6.38
N LEU A 99 3.50 4.22 -7.34
CA LEU A 99 2.96 3.16 -8.20
C LEU A 99 4.05 2.49 -9.05
N ARG A 100 4.98 3.26 -9.62
CA ARG A 100 6.15 2.71 -10.33
C ARG A 100 7.05 1.90 -9.40
N PHE A 101 7.24 2.36 -8.17
CA PHE A 101 7.96 1.60 -7.14
C PHE A 101 7.27 0.26 -6.85
N LYS A 102 5.94 0.26 -6.66
CA LYS A 102 5.11 -0.94 -6.48
C LYS A 102 5.30 -1.93 -7.64
N ARG A 103 5.18 -1.46 -8.89
CA ARG A 103 5.40 -2.29 -10.10
C ARG A 103 6.80 -2.91 -10.17
N ARG A 104 7.84 -2.16 -9.80
CA ARG A 104 9.22 -2.67 -9.77
C ARG A 104 9.34 -3.90 -8.86
N TRP A 105 8.68 -3.87 -7.71
CA TRP A 105 8.73 -4.93 -6.70
C TRP A 105 7.73 -6.07 -6.94
N LEU A 106 6.85 -5.96 -7.94
CA LEU A 106 5.98 -7.07 -8.33
C LEU A 106 6.73 -8.17 -9.10
N ARG A 107 7.79 -7.80 -9.86
CA ARG A 107 8.54 -8.72 -10.74
C ARG A 107 9.01 -10.02 -10.05
N PRO A 108 9.48 -10.02 -8.79
CA PRO A 108 9.87 -11.24 -8.08
C PRO A 108 8.71 -12.20 -7.73
N PHE A 109 7.44 -11.75 -7.77
CA PHE A 109 6.26 -12.50 -7.30
C PHE A 109 5.53 -13.30 -8.38
N LEU A 110 6.09 -13.43 -9.59
CA LEU A 110 5.41 -14.01 -10.76
C LEU A 110 4.95 -15.48 -10.63
N PHE A 111 5.10 -16.12 -9.46
CA PHE A 111 4.86 -17.55 -9.24
C PHE A 111 3.63 -17.96 -8.40
N GLY A 112 2.65 -17.10 -8.10
CA GLY A 112 1.38 -17.65 -7.56
C GLY A 112 0.32 -16.73 -6.97
N LYS A 113 0.64 -15.47 -6.64
CA LYS A 113 -0.35 -14.50 -6.10
C LYS A 113 -0.48 -13.22 -6.95
N VAL A 114 -0.02 -13.31 -8.19
CA VAL A 114 0.13 -12.17 -9.11
C VAL A 114 -1.19 -11.46 -9.39
N LYS A 115 -2.30 -12.20 -9.53
CA LYS A 115 -3.59 -11.62 -9.93
C LYS A 115 -4.14 -10.60 -8.93
N THR A 116 -4.05 -10.86 -7.63
CA THR A 116 -4.54 -9.94 -6.59
C THR A 116 -3.72 -8.66 -6.57
N TYR A 117 -2.40 -8.77 -6.66
CA TYR A 117 -1.50 -7.61 -6.65
C TYR A 117 -1.59 -6.79 -7.93
N LEU A 118 -1.79 -7.45 -9.09
CA LEU A 118 -2.06 -6.76 -10.36
C LEU A 118 -3.34 -5.94 -10.27
N ARG A 119 -4.43 -6.50 -9.75
CA ARG A 119 -5.69 -5.76 -9.56
C ARG A 119 -5.51 -4.56 -8.63
N ALA A 120 -4.75 -4.70 -7.54
CA ALA A 120 -4.45 -3.58 -6.66
C ALA A 120 -3.63 -2.48 -7.36
N ILE A 121 -2.68 -2.85 -8.21
CA ILE A 121 -1.90 -1.91 -9.03
C ILE A 121 -2.75 -1.24 -10.11
N GLU A 122 -3.68 -1.96 -10.72
CA GLU A 122 -4.63 -1.43 -11.70
C GLU A 122 -5.58 -0.42 -11.05
N ALA A 123 -6.12 -0.75 -9.88
CA ALA A 123 -6.96 0.16 -9.10
C ALA A 123 -6.20 1.43 -8.68
N ASP A 124 -4.92 1.30 -8.29
CA ASP A 124 -4.07 2.46 -8.02
C ASP A 124 -3.80 3.30 -9.28
N ALA A 125 -3.59 2.68 -10.43
CA ALA A 125 -3.37 3.36 -11.69
C ALA A 125 -4.59 4.19 -12.12
N GLU A 126 -5.79 3.59 -12.02
CA GLU A 126 -7.06 4.25 -12.31
C GLU A 126 -7.30 5.42 -11.36
N ARG A 127 -7.14 5.20 -10.05
CA ARG A 127 -7.31 6.25 -9.03
C ARG A 127 -6.35 7.42 -9.23
N LEU A 128 -5.13 7.15 -9.68
CA LEU A 128 -4.10 8.18 -9.92
C LEU A 128 -4.19 8.82 -11.31
N GLY A 129 -5.15 8.39 -12.15
CA GLY A 129 -5.33 8.93 -13.50
C GLY A 129 -4.13 8.63 -14.41
N GLU A 130 -3.47 7.49 -14.22
CA GLU A 130 -2.41 7.08 -15.15
C GLU A 130 -3.06 6.72 -16.50
N CYS A 131 -2.98 7.65 -17.46
CA CYS A 131 -3.40 7.40 -18.83
C CYS A 131 -2.69 6.13 -19.33
N ARG A 132 -3.48 5.14 -19.73
CA ARG A 132 -2.98 4.06 -20.58
C ARG A 132 -2.67 4.72 -21.92
N ASP A 133 -1.40 5.03 -22.16
CA ASP A 133 -0.94 5.47 -23.48
C ASP A 133 -1.37 4.40 -24.50
N GLY A 134 -2.49 4.65 -25.18
CA GLY A 134 -3.23 3.65 -25.97
C GLY A 134 -4.63 4.08 -26.40
N GLU A 135 -5.28 5.04 -25.72
CA GLU A 135 -6.56 5.63 -26.16
C GLU A 135 -6.42 7.13 -26.53
N ALA A 136 -5.29 7.49 -27.14
CA ALA A 136 -5.14 8.78 -27.82
C ALA A 136 -5.07 8.52 -29.32
N GLY A 137 -6.21 8.55 -30.01
CA GLY A 137 -6.21 8.56 -31.48
C GLY A 137 -7.48 8.10 -32.18
N SER A 138 -8.62 8.75 -31.96
CA SER A 138 -9.71 8.71 -32.95
C SER A 138 -10.75 9.83 -32.74
N VAL A 139 -10.36 11.09 -32.96
CA VAL A 139 -11.24 12.25 -33.20
C VAL A 139 -10.32 13.26 -33.94
N GLU A 140 -10.46 13.69 -35.20
CA GLU A 140 -11.58 13.86 -36.14
C GLU A 140 -11.08 13.63 -37.59
N LEU A 141 -11.95 13.09 -38.47
CA LEU A 141 -11.74 13.13 -39.92
C LEU A 141 -12.14 14.52 -40.46
N PRO A 142 -11.31 15.21 -41.25
CA PRO A 142 -11.79 16.38 -41.98
C PRO A 142 -12.70 15.92 -43.13
N THR A 143 -13.94 16.39 -43.10
CA THR A 143 -14.89 16.35 -44.21
C THR A 143 -14.36 17.18 -45.38
N ASN A 144 -14.29 16.55 -46.55
CA ASN A 144 -14.37 17.22 -47.86
C ASN A 144 -15.42 16.48 -48.69
#